data_AF-A0A354AZ79-F1
#
_entry.id   AF-A0A354AZ79-F1
#
_cell.length_a   1.000
_cell.length_b   1.000
_cell.length_c   1.000
_cell.angle_alpha   90.00
_cell.angle_beta   90.00
_cell.angle_gamma   90.00
#
_symmetry.space_group_name_H-M   'P 1'
#
loop_
_entity.id
_entity.type
_entity.pdbx_description
1 polymer ?
#
loop_
_entity_poly.entity_id
_entity_poly.type
_entity_poly.pdbx_seq_one_letter_code
_entity_poly.pdbx_strand_id
1 'polypeptide(L)'
;QGDGPGALAAYQAGLTIREGLAKRDPANTQWQVDVAVSCGKLGSLNSILLIKERQEYLSRGLMLLTELKQAGKMHANQDWTDWFKNALSSLK
;
A
#
# COMPACT_ATOMS: atom_id res chain seq x y z
N GLN A 1 -12.40 -22.39 4.03
CA GLN A 1 -11.83 -21.55 2.96
C GLN A 1 -12.44 -20.16 3.13
N GLY A 2 -11.63 -19.10 3.18
CA GLY A 2 -12.12 -17.73 3.34
C GLY A 2 -12.33 -17.07 1.99
N ASP A 3 -13.47 -16.41 1.79
CA ASP A 3 -13.88 -15.77 0.53
C ASP A 3 -12.80 -14.84 -0.04
N GLY A 4 -12.12 -15.30 -1.09
CA GLY A 4 -11.18 -14.48 -1.85
C GLY A 4 -11.80 -13.19 -2.38
N PRO A 5 -13.01 -13.21 -2.98
CA PRO A 5 -13.69 -12.00 -3.44
C PRO A 5 -14.06 -11.03 -2.31
N GLY A 6 -14.51 -11.56 -1.16
CA GLY A 6 -14.85 -10.76 0.01
C GLY A 6 -13.64 -10.06 0.62
N ALA A 7 -12.48 -10.73 0.63
CA ALA A 7 -11.22 -10.14 1.09
C ALA A 7 -10.79 -8.96 0.20
N LEU A 8 -10.84 -9.11 -1.14
CA LEU A 8 -10.50 -8.03 -2.06
C LEU A 8 -11.39 -6.80 -1.86
N ALA A 9 -12.70 -6.99 -1.82
CA ALA A 9 -13.65 -5.89 -1.62
C ALA A 9 -13.41 -5.15 -0.29
N ALA A 10 -13.15 -5.89 0.79
CA ALA A 10 -12.83 -5.30 2.10
C ALA A 10 -11.52 -4.49 2.08
N TYR A 11 -10.47 -5.00 1.41
CA TYR A 11 -9.21 -4.27 1.29
C TYR A 11 -9.33 -3.02 0.43
N GLN A 12 -10.07 -3.07 -0.69
CA GLN A 12 -10.34 -1.91 -1.54
C GLN A 12 -11.14 -0.84 -0.81
N ALA A 13 -12.22 -1.22 -0.10
CA ALA A 13 -13.00 -0.28 0.70
C ALA A 13 -12.15 0.38 1.80
N GLY A 14 -11.31 -0.41 2.48
CA GLY A 14 -10.36 0.10 3.46
C GLY A 14 -9.32 1.07 2.86
N LEU A 15 -8.84 0.79 1.65
CA LEU A 15 -7.94 1.69 0.93
C LEU A 15 -8.63 3.01 0.61
N THR A 16 -9.86 2.99 0.07
CA THR A 16 -10.63 4.21 -0.25
C THR A 16 -10.84 5.10 0.98
N ILE A 17 -11.15 4.52 2.15
CA ILE A 17 -11.33 5.29 3.39
C ILE A 17 -10.01 5.96 3.80
N ARG A 18 -8.89 5.21 3.79
CA ARG A 18 -7.57 5.74 4.17
C ARG A 18 -7.10 6.82 3.20
N GLU A 19 -7.39 6.69 1.91
CA GLU A 19 -7.12 7.74 0.93
C GLU A 19 -7.93 9.01 1.22
N GLY A 20 -9.20 8.88 1.59
CA GLY A 20 -10.02 10.01 2.00
C GLY A 20 -9.45 10.73 3.21
N LEU A 21 -8.99 9.98 4.22
CA LEU A 21 -8.33 10.53 5.40
C LEU A 21 -7.02 11.24 5.03
N ALA A 22 -6.12 10.57 4.29
CA ALA A 22 -4.84 11.12 3.86
C ALA A 22 -4.98 12.38 2.97
N LYS A 23 -6.03 12.45 2.14
CA LYS A 23 -6.37 13.65 1.37
C LYS A 23 -6.88 14.79 2.24
N ARG A 24 -7.62 14.48 3.32
CA ARG A 24 -8.14 15.48 4.25
C ARG A 24 -7.03 16.15 5.06
N ASP A 25 -6.02 15.38 5.48
CA ASP A 25 -4.85 15.91 6.19
C ASP A 25 -3.56 15.32 5.61
N PRO A 26 -2.97 15.95 4.59
CA PRO A 26 -1.71 15.51 4.01
C PRO A 26 -0.50 15.63 4.95
N ALA A 27 -0.62 16.39 6.04
CA ALA A 27 0.45 16.51 7.04
C ALA A 27 0.48 15.31 8.00
N ASN A 28 -0.64 14.58 8.11
CA ASN A 28 -0.72 13.37 8.91
C ASN A 28 0.02 12.21 8.23
N THR A 29 1.28 12.03 8.62
CA THR A 29 2.15 11.00 8.05
C THR A 29 1.64 9.58 8.34
N GLN A 30 0.99 9.36 9.49
CA GLN A 30 0.41 8.06 9.81
C GLN A 30 -0.64 7.65 8.77
N TRP A 31 -1.53 8.57 8.36
CA TRP A 31 -2.54 8.27 7.35
C TRP A 31 -1.95 7.98 5.98
N GLN A 32 -0.86 8.66 5.60
CA GLN A 32 -0.13 8.37 4.37
C GLN A 32 0.52 6.97 4.41
N VAL A 33 1.13 6.60 5.54
CA VAL A 33 1.69 5.26 5.76
C VAL A 33 0.59 4.20 5.71
N ASP A 34 -0.59 4.46 6.29
CA ASP A 34 -1.71 3.51 6.28
C ASP A 34 -2.22 3.23 4.86
N VAL A 35 -2.22 4.23 3.97
CA VAL A 35 -2.51 4.06 2.54
C VAL A 35 -1.48 3.14 1.91
N ALA A 36 -0.19 3.38 2.13
CA ALA A 36 0.87 2.52 1.60
C ALA A 36 0.74 1.08 2.10
N VAL A 37 0.50 0.86 3.40
CA VAL A 37 0.28 -0.49 3.96
C VAL A 37 -0.91 -1.19 3.29
N SER A 38 -1.98 -0.46 2.98
CA SER A 38 -3.15 -1.02 2.29
C SER A 38 -2.82 -1.45 0.86
N CYS A 39 -2.02 -0.66 0.15
CA CYS A 39 -1.46 -1.03 -1.14
C CYS A 39 -0.59 -2.29 -1.05
N GLY A 40 0.22 -2.44 0.00
CA GLY A 40 1.03 -3.65 0.23
C GLY A 40 0.19 -4.91 0.43
N LYS A 41 -0.90 -4.80 1.21
CA LYS A 41 -1.87 -5.90 1.42
C LYS A 41 -2.53 -6.33 0.10
N LEU A 42 -3.00 -5.37 -0.70
CA LEU A 42 -3.58 -5.64 -2.02
C LEU A 42 -2.56 -6.25 -2.97
N GLY A 43 -1.33 -5.71 -3.02
CA GLY A 43 -0.23 -6.25 -3.83
C GLY A 43 0.17 -7.69 -3.47
N SER A 44 -0.15 -8.14 -2.26
CA SER A 44 0.13 -9.51 -1.79
C SER A 44 -0.98 -10.51 -2.15
N LEU A 45 -2.12 -10.08 -2.69
CA LEU A 45 -3.26 -10.95 -3.05
C LEU A 45 -3.01 -11.71 -4.37
N ASN A 46 -2.01 -12.59 -4.36
CA ASN A 46 -1.60 -13.38 -5.53
C ASN A 46 -2.64 -14.37 -6.07
N SER A 47 -3.58 -14.78 -5.23
CA SER A 47 -4.64 -15.71 -5.59
C SER A 47 -5.85 -15.03 -6.24
N ILE A 48 -5.93 -13.70 -6.18
CA ILE A 48 -7.11 -12.94 -6.60
C ILE A 48 -6.75 -11.92 -7.69
N LEU A 49 -5.63 -11.22 -7.56
CA LEU A 49 -5.26 -10.12 -8.46
C LEU A 49 -4.22 -10.54 -9.50
N LEU A 50 -4.35 -10.00 -10.71
CA LEU A 50 -3.39 -10.18 -11.78
C LEU A 50 -2.05 -9.50 -11.44
N ILE A 51 -0.97 -9.95 -12.08
CA ILE A 51 0.37 -9.39 -11.88
C ILE A 51 0.38 -7.87 -12.05
N LYS A 52 -0.30 -7.36 -13.10
CA LYS A 52 -0.39 -5.92 -13.38
C LYS A 52 -1.07 -5.14 -12.24
N GLU A 53 -2.20 -5.63 -11.74
CA GLU A 53 -2.93 -4.98 -10.64
C GLU A 53 -2.10 -4.96 -9.36
N ARG A 54 -1.44 -6.07 -9.04
CA ARG A 54 -0.52 -6.13 -7.89
C ARG A 54 0.64 -5.16 -8.04
N GLN A 55 1.21 -5.07 -9.24
CA GLN A 55 2.29 -4.14 -9.56
C GLN A 55 1.86 -2.68 -9.36
N GLU A 56 0.65 -2.31 -9.78
CA GLU A 56 0.12 -0.96 -9.58
C GLU A 56 -0.01 -0.62 -8.09
N TYR A 57 -0.61 -1.50 -7.29
CA TYR A 57 -0.70 -1.28 -5.84
C TYR A 57 0.68 -1.17 -5.20
N LEU A 58 1.59 -2.10 -5.48
CA LEU A 58 2.93 -2.07 -4.90
C LEU A 58 3.72 -0.81 -5.32
N SER A 59 3.61 -0.40 -6.58
CA SER A 59 4.29 0.81 -7.08
C SER A 59 3.77 2.06 -6.38
N ARG A 60 2.46 2.14 -6.16
CA ARG A 60 1.83 3.25 -5.46
C ARG A 60 2.23 3.32 -3.99
N GLY A 61 2.24 2.18 -3.29
CA GLY A 61 2.72 2.12 -1.90
C GLY A 61 4.18 2.54 -1.78
N LEU A 62 5.04 2.06 -2.68
CA LEU A 62 6.46 2.44 -2.73
C LEU A 62 6.64 3.95 -2.96
N MET A 63 5.89 4.53 -3.90
CA MET A 63 5.95 5.96 -4.21
C MET A 63 5.62 6.81 -2.97
N LEU A 64 4.51 6.51 -2.30
CA LEU A 64 4.12 7.23 -1.07
C LEU A 64 5.19 7.15 0.02
N LEU A 65 5.71 5.97 0.32
CA LEU A 65 6.74 5.83 1.36
C LEU A 65 8.04 6.54 0.97
N THR A 66 8.40 6.53 -0.31
CA THR A 66 9.58 7.23 -0.81
C THR A 66 9.43 8.75 -0.64
N GLU A 67 8.26 9.31 -0.95
CA GLU A 67 7.97 10.73 -0.74
C GLU A 67 8.03 11.12 0.74
N LEU A 68 7.44 10.32 1.63
CA LEU A 68 7.50 10.56 3.07
C LEU A 68 8.92 10.51 3.62
N LYS A 69 9.72 9.56 3.14
CA LYS A 69 11.15 9.43 3.48
C LYS A 69 11.96 10.63 3.02
N GLN A 70 11.77 11.08 1.78
CA GLN A 70 12.42 12.27 1.24
C GLN A 70 12.02 13.54 2.00
N ALA A 71 10.76 13.62 2.45
CA ALA A 71 10.27 14.73 3.25
C ALA A 71 10.74 14.71 4.72
N GLY A 72 11.48 13.68 5.15
CA GLY A 72 11.92 13.53 6.55
C GLY A 72 10.78 13.27 7.54
N LYS A 73 9.60 12.89 7.05
CA LYS A 73 8.37 12.71 7.85
C LYS A 73 8.20 11.29 8.36
N MET A 74 9.08 10.39 7.97
CA MET A 74 8.91 8.95 8.12
C MET A 74 9.71 8.40 9.30
N HIS A 75 9.04 7.67 10.19
CA HIS A 75 9.72 6.98 11.29
C HIS A 75 10.40 5.69 10.81
N ALA A 76 11.54 5.33 11.41
CA ALA A 76 12.34 4.16 10.99
C ALA A 76 11.57 2.83 11.10
N ASN A 77 10.69 2.68 12.09
CA ASN A 77 9.84 1.50 12.26
C ASN A 77 8.69 1.42 11.24
N GLN A 78 8.51 2.46 10.42
CA GLN A 78 7.49 2.56 9.38
C GLN A 78 8.10 2.47 7.98
N ASP A 79 9.43 2.30 7.85
CA ASP A 79 10.12 2.15 6.56
C ASP A 79 9.98 0.75 5.96
N TRP A 80 8.98 0.62 5.10
CA TRP A 80 8.69 -0.61 4.37
C TRP A 80 9.15 -0.51 2.91
N THR A 81 9.92 0.52 2.54
CA THR A 81 10.33 0.76 1.14
C THR A 81 11.08 -0.43 0.55
N ASP A 82 11.95 -1.07 1.31
CA ASP A 82 12.72 -2.23 0.84
C ASP A 82 11.84 -3.48 0.67
N TRP A 83 10.82 -3.66 1.52
CA TRP A 83 9.83 -4.71 1.33
C TRP A 83 9.07 -4.51 0.01
N PHE A 84 8.61 -3.28 -0.28
CA PHE A 84 7.91 -2.97 -1.53
C PHE A 84 8.77 -3.21 -2.77
N LYS A 85 10.05 -2.80 -2.74
CA LYS A 85 10.99 -3.05 -3.84
C LYS A 85 11.19 -4.56 -4.09
N ASN A 86 11.33 -5.33 -3.01
CA ASN A 86 11.49 -6.78 -3.11
C ASN A 86 10.20 -7.43 -3.65
N ALA A 87 9.04 -7.04 -3.13
CA ALA A 87 7.74 -7.52 -3.61
C ALA A 87 7.55 -7.24 -5.11
N LEU A 88 7.85 -6.02 -5.58
CA LEU A 88 7.81 -5.68 -7.01
C LEU A 88 8.79 -6.54 -7.83
N SER A 89 10.01 -6.72 -7.34
CA SER A 89 11.04 -7.51 -8.03
C SER A 89 10.69 -9.00 -8.10
N SER A 90 9.82 -9.48 -7.20
CA SER A 90 9.35 -10.87 -7.16
C SER A 90 8.19 -11.15 -8.12
N LEU A 91 7.54 -10.12 -8.69
CA LEU A 91 6.41 -10.25 -9.63
C LEU A 91 6.80 -10.72 -11.05
N LYS A 92 7.96 -11.37 -11.21
CA LYS A 92 8.49 -11.86 -12.49
C LYS A 92 7.57 -12.87 -13.17
#